data_AF-E2CC44-F1
#
_entry.id   AF-E2CC44-F1
#
_cell.length_a   1.000
_cell.length_b   1.000
_cell.length_c   1.000
_cell.angle_alpha   90.00
_cell.angle_beta   90.00
_cell.angle_gamma   90.00
#
_symmetry.space_group_name_H-M   'P 1'
#
loop_
_entity.id
_entity.type
_entity.pdbx_description
1 polymer ?
#
loop_
_entity_poly.entity_id
_entity_poly.type
_entity_poly.pdbx_seq_one_letter_code
_entity_poly.pdbx_strand_id
1 'polypeptide(L)' 'MPLSAQRVDITLSDGRRVLVEGTTALPTVLALVEGLMP' A
#
# COMPACT_ATOMS: atom_id res chain seq x y z
N MET A 1 10.45 -16.35 0.20
CA MET A 1 10.54 -15.06 0.92
C MET A 1 9.37 -14.19 0.48
N PRO A 2 8.71 -13.43 1.36
CA PRO A 2 7.58 -12.59 0.97
C PRO A 2 8.02 -11.50 -0.03
N LEU A 3 7.19 -11.25 -1.04
CA LEU A 3 7.46 -10.25 -2.07
C LEU A 3 7.47 -8.85 -1.46
N SER A 4 8.40 -8.02 -1.90
CA SER A 4 8.55 -6.63 -1.46
C SER A 4 8.58 -5.68 -2.65
N ALA A 5 8.12 -4.46 -2.43
CA ALA A 5 8.16 -3.36 -3.39
C ALA A 5 9.00 -2.21 -2.83
N GLN A 6 9.70 -1.49 -3.70
CA GLN A 6 10.52 -0.33 -3.30
C GLN A 6 9.70 0.96 -3.21
N ARG A 7 8.58 1.02 -3.92
CA ARG A 7 7.66 2.14 -3.98
C ARG A 7 6.27 1.63 -4.28
N VAL A 8 5.28 2.09 -3.54
CA VAL A 8 3.88 1.72 -3.74
C VAL A 8 3.06 3.00 -3.88
N ASP A 9 2.40 3.16 -5.03
CA ASP A 9 1.45 4.24 -5.27
C ASP A 9 0.04 3.65 -5.20
N ILE A 10 -0.77 4.16 -4.27
CA ILE A 10 -2.15 3.73 -4.06
C ILE A 10 -3.05 4.91 -4.43
N THR A 11 -3.83 4.73 -5.48
CA THR A 11 -4.87 5.69 -5.85
C THR A 11 -6.19 5.29 -5.20
N LEU A 12 -6.75 6.17 -4.39
CA LEU A 12 -8.06 5.99 -3.76
C LEU A 12 -9.17 6.46 -4.71
N SER A 13 -10.36 5.86 -4.61
CA SER A 13 -11.49 6.18 -5.47
C SER A 13 -12.01 7.62 -5.32
N ASP A 14 -11.69 8.29 -4.20
CA ASP A 14 -11.99 9.71 -3.97
C ASP A 14 -10.97 10.66 -4.62
N GLY A 15 -10.02 10.13 -5.39
CA GLY A 15 -8.99 10.89 -6.08
C GLY A 15 -7.76 11.20 -5.24
N ARG A 16 -7.75 10.89 -3.93
CA ARG A 16 -6.55 11.00 -3.10
C ARG A 16 -5.54 9.91 -3.45
N ARG A 17 -4.29 10.14 -3.06
CA ARG A 17 -3.19 9.19 -3.27
C ARG A 17 -2.41 8.96 -1.98
N VAL A 18 -1.98 7.72 -1.79
CA VAL A 18 -1.04 7.33 -0.73
C VAL A 18 0.23 6.82 -1.40
N LEU A 19 1.36 7.46 -1.09
CA LEU A 19 2.67 7.05 -1.56
C LEU A 19 3.42 6.41 -0.39
N VAL A 20 3.85 5.17 -0.57
CA VAL A 20 4.78 4.49 0.35
C VAL A 20 6.15 4.43 -0.31
N GLU A 21 7.14 5.01 0.37
CA GLU A 21 8.53 5.03 -0.08
C GLU A 21 9.39 4.09 0.78
N GLY A 22 10.30 3.37 0.12
CA GLY A 22 11.18 2.41 0.77
C GLY A 22 10.69 0.96 0.65
N THR A 23 11.56 0.01 1.00
CA THR A 23 11.28 -1.41 0.87
C THR A 23 10.12 -1.81 1.78
N THR A 24 9.01 -2.22 1.18
CA THR A 24 7.77 -2.58 1.86
C THR A 24 7.33 -3.97 1.43
N ALA A 25 7.02 -4.84 2.39
CA ALA A 25 6.48 -6.15 2.10
C ALA A 25 5.04 -6.01 1.58
N LEU A 26 4.70 -6.68 0.47
CA LEU A 26 3.34 -6.66 -0.10
C LEU A 26 2.23 -7.06 0.90
N PRO A 27 2.45 -8.00 1.84
CA PRO A 27 1.46 -8.27 2.91
C PRO A 27 1.16 -7.05 3.78
N THR A 28 2.12 -6.15 4.01
CA THR A 28 1.90 -4.91 4.76
C THR A 28 1.02 -3.92 3.98
N VAL A 29 1.16 -3.88 2.65
CA VAL A 29 0.28 -3.08 1.78
C VAL A 29 -1.15 -3.60 1.85
N LEU A 30 -1.34 -4.93 1.85
CA LEU A 30 -2.66 -5.54 1.98
C LEU A 30 -3.33 -5.15 3.30
N ALA A 31 -2.61 -5.27 4.42
CA ALA A 31 -3.12 -4.87 5.75
C ALA A 31 -3.49 -3.38 5.83
N LEU A 32 -2.74 -2.50 5.15
CA LEU A 32 -3.09 -1.08 5.03
C LEU A 32 -4.43 -0.90 4.30
N VAL A 33 -4.64 -1.57 3.16
CA VAL A 33 -5.89 -1.47 2.39
C VAL A 33 -7.07 -1.99 3.21
N GLU A 34 -6.91 -3.11 3.91
CA GLU A 34 -7.95 -3.66 4.80
C GLU A 34 -8.34 -2.66 5.90
N GLY A 35 -7.39 -1.96 6.51
CA GLY A 35 -7.65 -0.93 7.51
C GLY A 35 -8.32 0.35 7.00
N LEU A 36 -8.41 0.55 5.68
CA LEU A 36 -9.11 1.66 5.05
C LEU A 36 -10.57 1.34 4.69
N MET A 37 -10.99 0.08 4.82
CA MET A 37 -12.37 -0.35 4.58
C MET A 37 -13.21 -0.09 5.85
N PRO A 38 -14.41 0.51 5.74
CA PRO A 38 -15.30 0.73 6.88
C PRO A 38 -15.85 -0.58 7.47
#